data_AF-D9SPT1-F1
#
_entry.id   AF-D9SPT1-F1
#
_cell.length_a   1.000
_cell.length_b   1.000
_cell.length_c   1.000
_cell.angle_alpha   90.00
_cell.angle_beta   90.00
_cell.angle_gamma   90.00
#
_symmetry.space_group_name_H-M   'P 1'
#
loop_
_entity.id
_entity.type
_entity.pdbx_description
1 polymer ?
#
loop_
_entity_poly.entity_id
_entity_poly.type
_entity_poly.pdbx_seq_one_letter_code
_entity_poly.pdbx_strand_id
1 'polypeptide(L)'
;MEIIKVLIVTTIILTLLGILSLRKPDIVGADFYWSKYKWFYIPKYKKATNKYYQHQIKIIGIALIMSAVILLVFMITCAIYPPILSVF
;
A
#
# COMPACT_ATOMS: atom_id res chain seq x y z
N MET A 1 11.64 18.27 11.35
CA MET A 1 10.26 18.07 11.89
C MET A 1 9.24 17.78 10.80
N GLU A 2 9.37 18.35 9.59
CA GLU A 2 8.45 18.07 8.46
C GLU A 2 8.54 16.63 7.94
N ILE A 3 9.76 16.07 7.84
CA ILE A 3 9.99 14.69 7.39
C ILE A 3 9.22 13.67 8.25
N ILE A 4 9.24 13.84 9.58
CA ILE A 4 8.51 12.95 10.50
C ILE A 4 6.99 13.04 10.27
N LYS A 5 6.45 14.24 10.02
CA LYS A 5 5.03 14.41 9.71
C LYS A 5 4.66 13.71 8.39
N VAL A 6 5.50 13.83 7.37
CA VAL A 6 5.31 13.13 6.09
C VAL A 6 5.35 11.61 6.29
N LEU A 7 6.30 11.10 7.05
CA LEU A 7 6.41 9.67 7.36
C LEU A 7 5.14 9.16 8.07
N ILE A 8 4.65 9.87 9.09
CA ILE A 8 3.40 9.52 9.78
C ILE A 8 2.21 9.47 8.81
N VAL A 9 2.05 10.49 7.96
CA VAL A 9 0.97 10.52 6.96
C VAL A 9 1.09 9.36 5.98
N THR A 10 2.30 9.06 5.49
CA THR A 10 2.52 7.92 4.59
C THR A 10 2.21 6.58 5.25
N THR A 11 2.59 6.38 6.52
CA THR A 11 2.25 5.17 7.28
C THR A 11 0.74 4.99 7.43
N ILE A 12 -0.01 6.07 7.71
CA ILE A 12 -1.47 6.03 7.81
C ILE A 12 -2.08 5.64 6.46
N ILE A 13 -1.64 6.26 5.37
CA ILE A 13 -2.14 5.96 4.02
C ILE A 13 -1.88 4.50 3.64
N LEU A 14 -0.65 4.00 3.87
CA LEU A 14 -0.29 2.60 3.57
C LEU A 14 -1.15 1.61 4.37
N THR A 15 -1.40 1.91 5.64
CA THR A 15 -2.22 1.07 6.51
C THR A 15 -3.68 1.03 6.03
N LEU A 16 -4.26 2.19 5.69
CA LEU A 16 -5.62 2.29 5.17
C LEU A 16 -5.78 1.53 3.85
N LEU A 17 -4.85 1.71 2.91
CA LEU A 17 -4.85 1.02 1.62
C LEU A 17 -4.67 -0.50 1.76
N GLY A 18 -3.81 -0.93 2.70
CA GLY A 18 -3.62 -2.33 3.03
C GLY A 18 -4.89 -2.98 3.58
N ILE A 19 -5.54 -2.34 4.56
CA ILE A 19 -6.80 -2.81 5.14
C ILE A 19 -7.91 -2.86 4.08
N LEU A 20 -8.02 -1.82 3.24
CA LEU A 20 -9.01 -1.76 2.16
C LEU A 20 -8.83 -2.93 1.18
N SER A 21 -7.59 -3.22 0.79
CA SER A 21 -7.25 -4.33 -0.12
C SER A 21 -7.59 -5.70 0.48
N LEU A 22 -7.50 -5.86 1.80
CA LEU A 22 -7.87 -7.10 2.49
C LEU A 22 -9.38 -7.26 2.67
N ARG A 23 -10.08 -6.19 3.07
CA ARG A 23 -11.53 -6.21 3.37
C ARG A 23 -12.39 -6.21 2.13
N LYS A 24 -12.03 -5.45 1.10
CA LYS A 24 -12.81 -5.28 -0.13
C LYS A 24 -11.94 -5.41 -1.38
N PRO A 25 -11.29 -6.57 -1.59
CA PRO A 25 -10.43 -6.80 -2.75
C PRO A 25 -11.20 -6.65 -4.08
N ASP A 26 -12.50 -6.86 -4.07
CA ASP A 26 -13.37 -6.79 -5.24
C ASP A 26 -13.46 -5.36 -5.79
N ILE A 27 -13.56 -4.37 -4.90
CA ILE A 27 -13.64 -2.95 -5.25
C ILE A 27 -12.28 -2.47 -5.71
N VAL A 28 -11.23 -2.74 -4.93
CA VAL A 28 -9.85 -2.37 -5.27
C VAL A 28 -9.45 -2.97 -6.62
N GLY A 29 -9.83 -4.23 -6.87
CA GLY A 29 -9.57 -4.90 -8.14
C GLY A 29 -10.30 -4.30 -9.33
N ALA A 30 -11.54 -3.85 -9.12
CA ALA A 30 -12.30 -3.15 -10.15
C ALA A 30 -11.67 -1.79 -10.49
N ASP A 31 -11.23 -1.03 -9.50
CA ASP A 31 -10.61 0.30 -9.70
C ASP A 31 -9.23 0.20 -10.36
N PHE A 32 -8.40 -0.77 -9.94
CA PHE A 32 -7.13 -1.07 -10.60
C PHE A 32 -7.35 -1.53 -12.04
N TYR A 33 -8.41 -2.29 -12.29
CA TYR A 33 -8.77 -2.72 -13.64
C TYR A 33 -9.20 -1.53 -14.51
N TRP A 34 -10.09 -0.66 -14.03
CA TRP A 34 -10.51 0.54 -14.76
C TRP A 34 -9.33 1.45 -15.08
N SER A 35 -8.41 1.61 -14.12
CA SER A 35 -7.16 2.32 -14.33
C SER A 35 -6.30 1.62 -15.39
N LYS A 36 -6.11 0.31 -15.30
CA LYS A 36 -5.31 -0.42 -16.29
C LYS A 36 -5.93 -0.39 -17.68
N TYR A 37 -7.25 -0.51 -17.80
CA TYR A 37 -7.98 -0.43 -19.06
C TYR A 37 -7.87 0.95 -19.72
N LYS A 38 -7.94 2.03 -18.91
CA LYS A 38 -7.81 3.41 -19.38
C LYS A 38 -6.41 3.72 -19.90
N TRP A 39 -5.38 3.09 -19.32
CA TRP A 39 -3.96 3.36 -19.64
C TRP A 39 -3.34 2.34 -20.60
N PHE A 40 -3.85 1.11 -20.63
CA PHE A 40 -3.36 0.00 -21.46
C PHE A 40 -4.57 -0.76 -22.00
N TYR A 41 -4.82 -0.64 -23.31
CA TYR A 41 -5.94 -1.33 -23.96
C TYR A 41 -5.70 -2.86 -23.93
N ILE A 42 -6.36 -3.56 -23.01
CA ILE A 42 -6.26 -5.02 -22.86
C ILE A 42 -7.59 -5.65 -23.35
N PRO A 43 -7.60 -6.36 -24.49
CA PRO A 43 -8.84 -6.74 -25.17
C PRO A 43 -9.59 -7.94 -24.56
N LYS A 44 -9.05 -8.65 -23.55
CA LYS A 44 -9.74 -9.81 -22.96
C LYS A 44 -9.59 -9.89 -21.44
N TYR A 45 -10.76 -9.95 -20.83
CA TYR A 45 -11.07 -9.83 -19.41
C TYR A 45 -10.75 -11.10 -18.61
N LYS A 46 -10.13 -10.94 -17.43
CA LYS A 46 -10.35 -11.84 -16.29
C LYS A 46 -11.25 -11.08 -15.31
N LYS A 47 -12.42 -11.66 -15.00
CA LYS A 47 -13.45 -11.05 -14.16
C LYS A 47 -12.86 -10.57 -12.84
N ALA A 48 -13.21 -9.37 -12.37
CA ALA A 48 -12.75 -8.87 -11.06
C ALA A 48 -13.19 -9.80 -9.89
N THR A 49 -14.21 -10.63 -10.13
CA THR A 49 -14.65 -11.71 -9.23
C THR A 49 -13.80 -12.99 -9.33
N ASN A 50 -12.72 -12.99 -10.12
CA ASN A 50 -11.82 -14.13 -10.22
C ASN A 50 -11.05 -14.26 -8.92
N LYS A 51 -11.22 -15.41 -8.24
CA LYS A 51 -10.56 -15.74 -6.97
C LYS A 51 -9.04 -15.52 -7.04
N TYR A 52 -8.41 -15.78 -8.17
CA TYR A 52 -6.97 -15.56 -8.37
C TYR A 52 -6.60 -14.06 -8.28
N TYR A 53 -7.42 -13.18 -8.84
CA TYR A 53 -7.17 -11.74 -8.83
C TYR A 53 -7.44 -11.12 -7.47
N GLN A 54 -8.52 -11.55 -6.80
CA GLN A 54 -8.80 -11.19 -5.40
C GLN A 54 -7.65 -11.62 -4.48
N HIS A 55 -7.07 -12.79 -4.71
CA HIS A 55 -5.92 -13.27 -3.94
C HIS A 55 -4.68 -12.39 -4.17
N GLN A 56 -4.40 -11.99 -5.40
CA GLN A 56 -3.29 -11.05 -5.70
C GLN A 56 -3.47 -9.70 -5.00
N ILE A 57 -4.68 -9.16 -4.99
CA ILE A 57 -4.98 -7.88 -4.31
C ILE A 57 -4.79 -8.00 -2.80
N LYS A 58 -5.20 -9.13 -2.21
CA LYS A 58 -4.93 -9.41 -0.80
C LYS A 58 -3.43 -9.50 -0.50
N ILE A 59 -2.64 -10.13 -1.37
CA ILE A 59 -1.17 -10.18 -1.23
C ILE A 59 -0.59 -8.76 -1.25
N ILE A 60 -1.03 -7.92 -2.20
CA ILE A 60 -0.61 -6.51 -2.27
C ILE A 60 -1.00 -5.77 -0.98
N GLY A 61 -2.20 -6.00 -0.46
CA GLY A 61 -2.65 -5.45 0.81
C GLY A 61 -1.74 -5.82 1.98
N ILE A 62 -1.31 -7.07 2.07
CA ILE A 62 -0.34 -7.53 3.08
C ILE A 62 1.01 -6.82 2.89
N ALA A 63 1.50 -6.70 1.66
CA ALA A 63 2.76 -6.03 1.37
C ALA A 63 2.74 -4.53 1.78
N LEU A 64 1.60 -3.85 1.58
CA LEU A 64 1.41 -2.46 2.03
C LEU A 64 1.44 -2.35 3.56
N ILE A 65 0.82 -3.28 4.28
CA ILE A 65 0.86 -3.32 5.75
C ILE A 65 2.28 -3.58 6.25
N MET A 66 2.99 -4.54 5.64
CA MET A 66 4.39 -4.82 5.99
C MET A 66 5.29 -3.60 5.77
N SER A 67 5.07 -2.86 4.68
CA SER A 67 5.79 -1.62 4.40
C SER A 67 5.51 -0.55 5.46
N ALA A 68 4.25 -0.43 5.92
CA ALA A 68 3.88 0.48 7.01
C ALA A 68 4.56 0.10 8.33
N VAL A 69 4.68 -1.19 8.65
CA VAL A 69 5.38 -1.68 9.85
C VAL A 69 6.87 -1.35 9.78
N ILE A 70 7.53 -1.57 8.63
CA ILE A 70 8.94 -1.23 8.44
C ILE A 70 9.17 0.28 8.64
N LEU A 71 8.31 1.12 8.06
CA LEU A 71 8.33 2.57 8.26
C LEU A 71 8.16 2.97 9.73
N LEU A 72 7.31 2.26 10.46
CA LEU A 72 7.08 2.50 11.89
C LEU A 72 8.34 2.16 12.71
N VAL A 73 8.98 1.02 12.43
CA VAL A 73 10.26 0.65 13.05
C VAL A 73 11.32 1.71 12.76
N PHE A 74 11.44 2.14 11.50
CA PHE A 74 12.38 3.19 11.10
C PHE A 74 12.14 4.50 11.86
N MET A 75 10.88 4.92 12.01
CA MET A 75 10.53 6.12 12.79
C MET A 75 10.93 5.98 14.26
N ILE A 76 10.72 4.81 14.87
CA ILE A 76 11.16 4.53 16.26
C ILE A 76 12.68 4.64 16.36
N THR A 77 13.43 4.04 15.43
CA THR A 77 14.89 4.13 15.42
C THR A 77 15.36 5.57 15.30
N CYS A 78 14.73 6.38 14.46
CA CYS A 78 15.03 7.81 14.33
C CYS A 78 14.74 8.60 15.62
N ALA A 79 13.71 8.21 16.38
CA ALA A 79 13.39 8.85 17.65
C ALA A 79 14.38 8.49 18.78
N ILE A 80 14.85 7.23 18.81
CA ILE A 80 15.79 6.74 19.82
C ILE A 80 17.22 7.19 19.51
N TYR A 81 17.60 7.25 18.23
CA TYR A 81 18.94 7.59 17.78
C TYR A 81 18.92 8.75 16.77
N PRO A 82 18.75 10.00 17.25
CA PRO A 82 18.65 11.19 16.41
C PRO A 82 19.86 11.47 15.49
N PRO A 83 21.11 11.03 15.75
CA PRO A 83 22.22 11.24 14.81
C PRO A 83 22.02 10.58 13.44
N ILE A 84 21.15 9.57 13.32
CA ILE A 84 20.85 8.96 12.02
C ILE A 84 20.16 9.95 11.07
N LEU A 85 19.39 10.90 11.62
CA LEU A 85 18.73 11.94 10.83
C LEU A 85 19.69 12.97 10.23
N SER A 86 20.93 13.07 10.69
CA SER A 86 21.93 13.96 10.07
C SER A 86 22.67 13.32 8.90
N VAL A 87 22.43 12.04 8.63
CA VAL A 87 23.02 11.29 7.51
C VAL A 87 22.11 11.29 6.27
N PHE A 88 20.83 11.65 6.45
CA PHE A 88 19.79 11.69 5.41
C PHE A 88 19.23 13.11 5.24
#